data_AF-A0A9E0QDA3-F1
#
_entry.id   AF-A0A9E0QDA3-F1
#
_cell.length_a   1.000
_cell.length_b   1.000
_cell.length_c   1.000
_cell.angle_alpha   90.00
_cell.angle_beta   90.00
_cell.angle_gamma   90.00
#
_symmetry.space_group_name_H-M   'P 1'
#
loop_
_entity.id
_entity.type
_entity.pdbx_description
1 polymer ?
#
loop_
_entity_poly.entity_id
_entity_poly.type
_entity_poly.pdbx_seq_one_letter_code
_entity_poly.pdbx_strand_id
1 'polypeptide(L)'
;MIGKTILTALITTLSLSSNAQTATFKSFSYKGDDARFNKNIDSSKQFYNPILAGFYPDPSICRVGDTYYLVNSSFSFYPGVPLSTSKDLVNWKQLGHVLDRKSQLPLTHQRISGGIFAPAISYNQKNKTFYMITTNVGAGNFFVKTK
;
A
#
# COMPACT_ATOMS: atom_id res chain seq x y z
N MET A 1 47.21 -29.46 58.17
CA MET A 1 45.75 -29.25 58.34
C MET A 1 45.48 -27.77 58.15
N ILE A 2 45.32 -27.27 56.93
CA ILE A 2 44.08 -27.21 56.12
C ILE A 2 42.94 -26.53 56.87
N GLY A 3 42.60 -25.32 56.42
CA GLY A 3 41.38 -24.59 56.77
C GLY A 3 41.19 -23.42 55.81
N LYS A 4 40.90 -23.71 54.52
CA LYS A 4 40.43 -22.71 53.55
C LYS A 4 38.93 -22.54 53.76
N THR A 5 38.47 -21.38 54.25
CA THR A 5 37.05 -21.02 54.22
C THR A 5 36.83 -20.08 53.04
N ILE A 6 36.05 -20.56 52.07
CA ILE A 6 35.70 -19.91 50.82
C ILE A 6 34.66 -18.82 51.09
N LEU A 7 34.96 -17.58 50.69
CA LEU A 7 34.02 -16.47 50.72
C LEU A 7 33.19 -16.51 49.43
N THR A 8 31.95 -17.00 49.51
CA THR A 8 31.03 -17.04 48.37
C THR A 8 30.37 -15.66 48.22
N ALA A 9 30.82 -14.86 47.27
CA ALA A 9 30.15 -13.62 46.90
C ALA A 9 28.90 -13.94 46.06
N LEU A 10 27.73 -13.74 46.64
CA LEU A 10 26.44 -13.88 45.94
C LEU A 10 26.22 -12.65 45.06
N ILE A 11 26.56 -12.73 43.77
CA ILE A 11 26.26 -11.68 42.80
C ILE A 11 24.77 -11.79 42.44
N THR A 12 23.93 -10.97 43.08
CA THR A 12 22.55 -10.76 42.65
C THR A 12 22.56 -9.93 41.36
N THR A 13 22.33 -10.58 40.23
CA THR A 13 22.02 -9.91 38.97
C THR A 13 20.61 -9.30 39.07
N LEU A 14 20.52 -7.99 39.30
CA LEU A 14 19.27 -7.26 39.09
C LEU A 14 18.98 -7.25 37.58
N SER A 15 18.04 -8.09 37.13
CA SER A 15 17.44 -7.97 35.81
C SER A 15 16.49 -6.77 35.81
N LEU A 16 16.96 -5.62 35.32
CA LEU A 16 16.10 -4.48 35.02
C LEU A 16 15.13 -4.90 33.90
N SER A 17 13.86 -5.11 34.25
CA SER A 17 12.80 -5.27 33.26
C SER A 17 12.59 -3.94 32.54
N SER A 18 13.04 -3.83 31.28
CA SER A 18 12.71 -2.64 30.48
C SER A 18 11.23 -2.68 30.13
N ASN A 19 10.44 -1.73 30.65
CA ASN A 19 9.07 -1.54 30.18
C ASN A 19 9.12 -1.04 28.72
N ALA A 20 8.38 -1.71 27.84
CA ALA A 20 8.26 -1.28 26.45
C ALA A 20 7.67 0.14 26.40
N GLN A 21 8.42 1.07 25.83
CA GLN A 21 7.98 2.45 25.70
C GLN A 21 6.98 2.54 24.54
N THR A 22 5.73 2.91 24.83
CA THR A 22 4.72 3.12 23.78
C THR A 22 4.96 4.47 23.11
N ALA A 23 5.39 4.46 21.85
CA ALA A 23 5.43 5.66 21.02
C ALA A 23 4.06 5.87 20.36
N THR A 24 3.52 7.09 20.47
CA THR A 24 2.31 7.50 19.75
C THR A 24 2.68 8.62 18.77
N PHE A 25 2.22 8.51 17.53
CA PHE A 25 2.46 9.51 16.50
C PHE A 25 1.11 10.05 16.03
N LYS A 26 0.98 11.38 15.93
CA LYS A 26 -0.21 12.02 15.35
C LYS A 26 -0.17 12.02 13.82
N SER A 27 1.03 12.17 13.26
CA SER A 27 1.28 12.22 11.83
C SER A 27 2.69 11.74 11.54
N PHE A 28 2.89 11.18 10.35
CA PHE A 28 4.20 10.81 9.82
C PHE A 28 4.31 11.39 8.40
N SER A 29 5.49 11.89 8.05
CA SER A 29 5.80 12.35 6.70
C SER A 29 7.07 11.67 6.24
N TYR A 30 7.03 11.09 5.04
CA TYR A 30 8.17 10.46 4.39
C TYR A 30 8.43 11.15 3.06
N LYS A 31 9.69 11.49 2.81
CA LYS A 31 10.16 11.99 1.52
C LYS A 31 11.37 11.16 1.10
N GLY A 32 11.30 10.55 -0.07
CA GLY A 32 12.47 9.93 -0.70
C GLY A 32 13.40 10.99 -1.28
N ASP A 33 14.71 10.74 -1.20
CA ASP A 33 15.77 11.55 -1.83
C ASP A 33 16.63 10.65 -2.73
N ASP A 34 15.98 9.98 -3.69
CA ASP A 34 16.71 9.12 -4.62
C ASP A 34 17.49 9.97 -5.63
N ALA A 35 18.82 9.83 -5.64
CA ALA A 35 19.70 10.57 -6.55
C ALA A 35 19.34 10.46 -8.04
N ARG A 36 18.58 9.42 -8.45
CA ARG A 36 18.11 9.26 -9.83
C ARG A 36 17.20 10.40 -10.29
N PHE A 37 16.44 11.02 -9.38
CA PHE A 37 15.54 12.12 -9.69
C PHE A 37 16.28 13.46 -9.87
N ASN A 38 17.57 13.51 -9.50
CA ASN A 38 18.42 14.69 -9.68
C ASN A 38 19.05 14.76 -11.08
N LYS A 39 18.88 13.73 -11.92
CA LYS A 39 19.42 13.69 -13.28
C LYS A 39 18.43 14.29 -14.27
N ASN A 40 18.79 15.34 -14.99
CA ASN A 40 17.96 15.84 -16.09
C ASN A 40 17.79 14.76 -17.17
N ILE A 41 16.54 14.56 -17.60
CA ILE A 41 16.20 13.66 -18.71
C ILE A 41 15.57 14.44 -19.85
N ASP A 42 15.68 13.91 -21.07
CA ASP A 42 14.90 14.39 -22.20
C ASP A 42 13.47 13.84 -22.10
N SER A 43 12.53 14.63 -21.59
CA SER A 43 11.14 14.22 -21.37
C SER A 43 10.38 13.86 -22.66
N SER A 44 10.93 14.13 -23.84
CA SER A 44 10.35 13.70 -25.11
C SER A 44 10.67 12.23 -25.46
N LYS A 45 11.70 11.65 -24.83
CA LYS A 45 12.20 10.29 -25.12
C LYS A 45 12.36 9.41 -23.88
N GLN A 46 12.33 10.02 -22.70
CA GLN A 46 12.67 9.39 -21.44
C GLN A 46 11.65 9.75 -20.37
N PHE A 47 11.49 8.86 -19.41
CA PHE A 47 10.70 9.06 -18.20
C PHE A 47 11.37 8.34 -17.03
N TYR A 48 11.01 8.71 -15.81
CA TYR A 48 11.49 8.00 -14.62
C TYR A 48 10.59 6.82 -14.30
N ASN A 49 11.23 5.70 -13.96
CA ASN A 49 10.56 4.62 -13.25
C ASN A 49 10.87 4.69 -11.75
N PRO A 50 9.90 4.33 -10.89
CA PRO A 50 8.54 3.90 -11.24
C PRO A 50 7.61 5.06 -11.65
N ILE A 51 6.70 4.83 -12.59
CA ILE A 51 5.66 5.81 -12.98
C ILE A 51 4.68 6.15 -11.85
N LEU A 52 4.57 5.29 -10.84
CA LEU A 52 3.88 5.53 -9.57
C LEU A 52 4.80 5.05 -8.44
N ALA A 53 5.39 5.99 -7.70
CA ALA A 53 6.27 5.69 -6.58
C ALA A 53 5.49 5.51 -5.27
N GLY A 54 6.01 4.69 -4.36
CA GLY A 54 5.37 4.38 -3.08
C GLY A 54 4.54 3.10 -3.14
N PHE A 55 3.42 3.09 -2.43
CA PHE A 55 2.57 1.91 -2.25
C PHE A 55 1.50 1.80 -3.35
N TYR A 56 1.93 1.43 -4.56
CA TYR A 56 1.05 1.18 -5.71
C TYR A 56 1.30 -0.21 -6.35
N PRO A 57 1.03 -1.31 -5.62
CA PRO A 57 1.21 -2.68 -6.12
C PRO A 57 0.10 -3.14 -7.08
N ASP A 58 0.34 -4.25 -7.76
CA ASP A 58 -0.62 -4.95 -8.63
C ASP A 58 -1.38 -4.05 -9.61
N PRO A 59 -0.68 -3.33 -10.51
CA PRO A 59 -1.34 -2.42 -11.43
C PRO A 59 -2.23 -3.17 -12.43
N SER A 60 -3.49 -2.75 -12.56
CA SER A 60 -4.36 -3.11 -13.67
C SER A 60 -4.84 -1.86 -14.39
N ILE A 61 -4.86 -1.91 -15.72
CA ILE A 61 -5.07 -0.74 -16.58
C ILE A 61 -6.12 -1.00 -17.66
N CYS A 62 -6.93 0.01 -17.96
CA CYS A 62 -7.77 0.05 -19.16
C CYS A 62 -7.77 1.46 -19.79
N ARG A 63 -8.28 1.59 -21.03
CA ARG A 63 -8.36 2.86 -21.76
C ARG A 63 -9.78 3.14 -22.23
N VAL A 64 -10.22 4.38 -22.11
CA VAL A 64 -11.48 4.89 -22.69
C VAL A 64 -11.23 6.22 -23.39
N GLY A 65 -11.45 6.27 -24.71
CA GLY A 65 -11.04 7.41 -25.52
C GLY A 65 -9.54 7.64 -25.36
N ASP A 66 -9.13 8.85 -25.00
CA ASP A 66 -7.72 9.19 -24.75
C ASP A 66 -7.30 9.14 -23.29
N THR A 67 -8.13 8.58 -22.41
CA THR A 67 -7.81 8.46 -20.98
C THR A 67 -7.48 7.02 -20.61
N TYR A 68 -6.34 6.84 -19.94
CA TYR A 68 -5.98 5.61 -19.27
C TYR A 68 -6.42 5.66 -17.81
N TYR A 69 -6.89 4.52 -17.30
CA TYR A 69 -7.32 4.33 -15.92
C TYR A 69 -6.52 3.17 -15.34
N LEU A 70 -5.86 3.42 -14.21
CA LEU A 70 -5.04 2.44 -13.52
C LEU A 70 -5.52 2.29 -12.08
N VAL A 71 -5.63 1.03 -11.64
CA VAL A 71 -5.98 0.67 -10.27
C VAL A 71 -4.90 -0.19 -9.63
N ASN A 72 -4.77 -0.10 -8.31
CA ASN A 72 -3.79 -0.84 -7.51
C ASN A 72 -4.45 -1.57 -6.35
N SER A 73 -3.80 -2.63 -5.85
CA SER A 73 -4.22 -3.26 -4.60
C SER A 73 -3.99 -2.32 -3.41
N SER A 74 -4.72 -2.55 -2.33
CA SER A 74 -4.75 -1.63 -1.17
C SER A 74 -4.73 -2.35 0.17
N PHE A 75 -4.79 -3.67 0.16
CA PHE A 75 -4.73 -4.49 1.37
C PHE A 75 -5.77 -4.01 2.40
N SER A 76 -5.34 -3.73 3.62
CA SER A 76 -6.23 -3.32 4.72
C SER A 76 -6.35 -1.81 4.88
N PHE A 77 -5.96 -1.04 3.86
CA PHE A 77 -6.10 0.40 3.86
C PHE A 77 -7.48 0.80 3.31
N TYR A 78 -8.07 1.80 3.96
CA TYR A 78 -9.34 2.41 3.57
C TYR A 78 -9.14 3.90 3.31
N PRO A 79 -9.71 4.48 2.23
CA PRO A 79 -10.48 3.84 1.17
C PRO A 79 -9.64 2.91 0.27
N GLY A 80 -10.27 1.91 -0.34
CA GLY A 80 -9.58 0.84 -1.07
C GLY A 80 -9.56 1.01 -2.58
N VAL A 81 -8.58 0.38 -3.23
CA VAL A 81 -8.35 0.41 -4.68
C VAL A 81 -8.18 1.84 -5.21
N PRO A 82 -6.99 2.45 -5.03
CA PRO A 82 -6.67 3.74 -5.62
C PRO A 82 -6.93 3.73 -7.13
N LEU A 83 -7.52 4.81 -7.65
CA LEU A 83 -7.79 5.00 -9.08
C LEU A 83 -7.02 6.22 -9.56
N SER A 84 -6.14 6.01 -10.54
CA SER A 84 -5.33 7.04 -11.18
C SER A 84 -5.64 7.14 -12.66
N THR A 85 -5.51 8.33 -13.23
CA THR A 85 -5.71 8.57 -14.66
C THR A 85 -4.49 9.22 -15.31
N SER A 86 -4.30 8.92 -16.60
CA SER A 86 -3.23 9.49 -17.42
C SER A 86 -3.70 9.67 -18.87
N LYS A 87 -3.02 10.56 -19.60
CA LYS A 87 -3.16 10.76 -21.04
C LYS A 87 -1.97 10.20 -21.85
N ASP A 88 -0.85 9.94 -21.18
CA ASP A 88 0.44 9.65 -21.81
C ASP A 88 1.16 8.41 -21.23
N LEU A 89 0.51 7.70 -20.30
CA LEU A 89 1.04 6.53 -19.57
C LEU A 89 2.21 6.83 -18.61
N VAL A 90 2.66 8.08 -18.53
CA VAL A 90 3.82 8.50 -17.72
C VAL A 90 3.38 9.35 -16.55
N ASN A 91 2.54 10.36 -16.81
CA ASN A 91 2.07 11.32 -15.82
C ASN A 91 0.69 10.88 -15.34
N TRP A 92 0.61 10.49 -14.07
CA TRP A 92 -0.60 9.95 -13.45
C TRP A 92 -1.13 10.89 -12.37
N LYS A 93 -2.44 11.14 -12.39
CA LYS A 93 -3.16 11.87 -11.34
C LYS A 93 -4.12 10.93 -10.63
N GLN A 94 -3.99 10.81 -9.32
CA GLN A 94 -4.96 10.06 -8.52
C GLN A 94 -6.30 10.81 -8.51
N LEU A 95 -7.36 10.14 -8.98
CA LEU A 95 -8.72 10.66 -9.04
C LEU A 95 -9.49 10.38 -7.75
N GLY A 96 -9.19 9.26 -7.10
CA GLY A 96 -9.88 8.81 -5.90
C GLY A 96 -9.65 7.32 -5.64
N HIS A 97 -10.68 6.65 -5.14
CA HIS A 97 -10.67 5.23 -4.79
C HIS A 97 -11.95 4.57 -5.28
N VAL A 98 -11.87 3.31 -5.73
CA VAL A 98 -13.05 2.58 -6.22
C VAL A 98 -13.95 2.11 -5.07
N LEU A 99 -13.34 1.80 -3.91
CA LEU A 99 -14.04 1.30 -2.72
C LEU A 99 -13.97 2.36 -1.62
N ASP A 100 -14.92 3.29 -1.63
CA ASP A 100 -14.96 4.46 -0.76
C ASP A 100 -16.11 4.45 0.26
N ARG A 101 -16.95 3.40 0.24
CA ARG A 101 -18.04 3.18 1.21
C ARG A 101 -17.78 1.97 2.09
N LYS A 102 -18.12 2.08 3.37
CA LYS A 102 -18.00 0.99 4.35
C LYS A 102 -18.70 -0.30 3.90
N SER A 103 -19.85 -0.20 3.23
CA SER A 103 -20.59 -1.36 2.74
C SER A 103 -19.89 -2.11 1.60
N GLN A 104 -18.95 -1.47 0.89
CA GLN A 104 -18.16 -2.13 -0.15
C GLN A 104 -16.91 -2.82 0.41
N LEU A 105 -16.41 -2.37 1.57
CA LEU A 105 -15.07 -2.71 2.05
C LEU A 105 -15.06 -2.96 3.57
N PRO A 106 -15.63 -4.08 4.04
CA PRO A 106 -15.48 -4.51 5.42
C PRO A 106 -14.06 -5.01 5.65
N LEU A 107 -13.27 -4.25 6.44
CA LEU A 107 -11.87 -4.56 6.79
C LEU A 107 -11.66 -4.86 8.28
N THR A 108 -12.74 -4.95 9.06
CA THR A 108 -12.64 -5.22 10.50
C THR A 108 -11.87 -6.53 10.74
N HIS A 109 -10.88 -6.48 11.65
CA HIS A 109 -10.01 -7.59 12.02
C HIS A 109 -9.03 -8.09 10.94
N GLN A 110 -8.90 -7.39 9.80
CA GLN A 110 -7.88 -7.73 8.81
C GLN A 110 -6.48 -7.42 9.33
N ARG A 111 -5.52 -8.31 9.01
CA ARG A 111 -4.09 -8.05 9.23
C ARG A 111 -3.61 -6.97 8.27
N ILE A 112 -2.52 -6.27 8.57
CA ILE A 112 -2.04 -5.16 7.73
C ILE A 112 -1.86 -5.52 6.23
N SER A 113 -1.48 -6.76 5.93
CA SER A 113 -1.33 -7.30 4.57
C SER A 113 -2.49 -8.20 4.12
N GLY A 114 -3.62 -8.20 4.83
CA GLY A 114 -4.89 -8.81 4.42
C GLY A 114 -5.77 -7.81 3.66
N GLY A 115 -7.04 -8.12 3.45
CA GLY A 115 -7.96 -7.23 2.74
C GLY A 115 -7.82 -7.33 1.22
N ILE A 116 -7.72 -6.19 0.53
CA ILE A 116 -7.84 -6.08 -0.93
C ILE A 116 -6.55 -6.42 -1.67
N PHE A 117 -6.58 -7.56 -2.37
CA PHE A 117 -5.49 -8.04 -3.21
C PHE A 117 -5.63 -7.54 -4.66
N ALA A 118 -4.80 -8.03 -5.58
CA ALA A 118 -4.71 -7.59 -6.96
C ALA A 118 -6.09 -7.33 -7.61
N PRO A 119 -6.41 -6.07 -7.96
CA PRO A 119 -7.60 -5.76 -8.73
C PRO A 119 -7.37 -5.96 -10.23
N ALA A 120 -8.46 -6.16 -10.97
CA ALA A 120 -8.47 -6.04 -12.42
C ALA A 120 -9.57 -5.08 -12.88
N ILE A 121 -9.23 -4.09 -13.69
CA ILE A 121 -10.17 -3.11 -14.26
C ILE A 121 -10.36 -3.34 -15.77
N SER A 122 -11.60 -3.23 -16.22
CA SER A 122 -11.94 -3.24 -17.64
C SER A 122 -13.07 -2.25 -17.94
N TYR A 123 -13.16 -1.80 -19.19
CA TYR A 123 -14.26 -0.99 -19.67
C TYR A 123 -14.95 -1.68 -20.83
N ASN A 124 -16.27 -1.85 -20.74
CA ASN A 124 -17.07 -2.42 -21.79
C ASN A 124 -17.69 -1.29 -22.64
N GLN A 125 -17.23 -1.20 -23.89
CA GLN A 125 -17.70 -0.17 -24.82
C GLN A 125 -19.17 -0.33 -25.22
N LYS A 126 -19.72 -1.55 -25.22
CA LYS A 126 -21.10 -1.82 -25.67
C LYS A 126 -22.14 -1.24 -24.73
N ASN A 127 -21.89 -1.35 -23.41
CA ASN A 127 -22.81 -0.88 -22.38
C ASN A 127 -22.28 0.33 -21.59
N LYS A 128 -21.13 0.87 -22.01
CA LYS A 128 -20.49 2.05 -21.41
C LYS A 128 -20.33 1.89 -19.89
N THR A 129 -19.70 0.79 -19.48
CA THR A 129 -19.60 0.41 -18.06
C THR A 129 -18.18 -0.02 -17.72
N PHE A 130 -17.63 0.54 -16.65
CA PHE A 130 -16.43 0.05 -16.00
C PHE A 130 -16.76 -1.12 -15.07
N TYR A 131 -15.87 -2.10 -15.06
CA TYR A 131 -15.90 -3.23 -14.13
C TYR A 131 -14.56 -3.31 -13.42
N MET A 132 -14.59 -3.46 -12.10
CA MET A 132 -13.40 -3.76 -11.30
C MET A 132 -13.68 -5.02 -10.47
N ILE A 133 -12.85 -6.04 -10.60
CA ILE A 133 -12.89 -7.27 -9.82
C ILE A 133 -11.67 -7.33 -8.90
N THR A 134 -11.84 -7.83 -7.67
CA THR A 134 -10.74 -8.04 -6.73
C THR A 134 -11.12 -9.12 -5.69
N THR A 135 -10.19 -9.42 -4.80
CA THR A 135 -10.36 -10.34 -3.67
C THR A 135 -10.18 -9.57 -2.38
N ASN A 136 -11.18 -9.63 -1.49
CA ASN A 136 -10.98 -9.33 -0.06
C ASN A 136 -10.58 -10.65 0.62
N VAL A 137 -9.29 -10.84 0.87
CA VAL A 137 -8.77 -12.10 1.45
C VAL A 137 -9.40 -12.33 2.82
N GLY A 138 -10.05 -13.49 2.98
CA GLY A 138 -10.85 -13.83 4.16
C GLY A 138 -12.35 -13.57 4.01
N ALA A 139 -12.79 -12.80 3.01
CA ALA A 139 -14.21 -12.54 2.71
C ALA A 139 -14.64 -13.02 1.31
N GLY A 140 -13.71 -13.14 0.36
CA GLY A 140 -13.95 -13.71 -0.97
C GLY A 140 -13.75 -12.72 -2.12
N ASN A 141 -14.16 -13.16 -3.31
CA ASN A 141 -14.05 -12.41 -4.56
C ASN A 141 -15.33 -11.62 -4.83
N PHE A 142 -15.18 -10.41 -5.36
CA PHE A 142 -16.32 -9.59 -5.77
C PHE A 142 -15.94 -8.66 -6.91
N PHE A 143 -16.95 -8.11 -7.58
CA PHE A 143 -16.77 -7.04 -8.55
C PHE A 143 -17.71 -5.88 -8.24
N VAL A 144 -17.31 -4.70 -8.67
CA VAL A 144 -18.14 -3.50 -8.70
C VAL A 144 -18.19 -2.95 -10.12
N LYS A 145 -19.21 -2.16 -10.41
CA LYS A 145 -19.38 -1.53 -11.72
C LYS A 145 -19.94 -0.12 -11.60
N THR A 146 -19.56 0.74 -12.54
CA THR A 146 -20.14 2.07 -12.73
C THR A 146 -20.22 2.39 -14.21
N LYS A 147 -21.14 3.28 -14.58
CA LYS A 147 -21.11 3.93 -15.89
C LYS A 147 -19.98 4.94 -15.96
#